data_AF-A0AAV2Z940-F1
#
_entry.id   AF-A0AAV2Z940-F1
#
_cell.length_a   1.000
_cell.length_b   1.000
_cell.length_c   1.000
_cell.angle_alpha   90.00
_cell.angle_beta   90.00
_cell.angle_gamma   90.00
#
_symmetry.space_group_name_H-M   'P 1'
#
loop_
_entity.id
_entity.type
_entity.pdbx_description
1 polymer ?
#
loop_
_entity_poly.entity_id
_entity_poly.type
_entity_poly.pdbx_seq_one_letter_code
_entity_poly.pdbx_strand_id
1 'polypeptide(L)'
;MVALFQPLRILLATVAAAHSFQSPAAQAAPSNATIPIDSIGGGLTTGDLDTIMSLVSIAENSNTKWFENYNYCEDIGDDRGFTVSLVGFCSGTGDLLDVFRDIKHLSSNHALASFIPALEKVSGSPSHSGLEKLCSSIAQNGDQVYQRAVWNGIKKFYLDTAITWAAKKKLESTFSKGFLFDVALNHGADGMDQVAKYIKSPAEGGQEVEYMQAYIQARIYLVKHVDKSTNNGQDDRMKMWKSILDKNNLKLQRPIKDLKCYGDSYQIV
;
A
#
# COMPACT_ATOMS: atom_id res chain seq x y z
N MET A 1 25.32 -28.77 10.98
CA MET A 1 23.91 -28.34 11.12
C MET A 1 23.81 -26.93 10.59
N VAL A 2 23.44 -26.78 9.31
CA VAL A 2 23.18 -25.47 8.69
C VAL A 2 21.67 -25.26 8.77
N ALA A 3 21.24 -24.28 9.57
CA ALA A 3 19.85 -23.87 9.62
C ALA A 3 19.48 -23.30 8.25
N LEU A 4 18.66 -24.04 7.51
CA LEU A 4 17.99 -23.58 6.31
C LEU A 4 17.00 -22.49 6.74
N PHE A 5 17.39 -21.22 6.59
CA PHE A 5 16.46 -20.11 6.55
C PHE A 5 15.48 -20.38 5.39
N GLN A 6 14.27 -20.83 5.72
CA GLN A 6 13.18 -20.80 4.75
C GLN A 6 12.93 -19.34 4.37
N PRO A 7 12.85 -19.01 3.07
CA PRO A 7 12.40 -17.69 2.67
C PRO A 7 10.99 -17.52 3.23
N LEU A 8 10.80 -16.46 4.02
CA LEU A 8 9.49 -16.00 4.45
C LEU A 8 8.65 -15.82 3.19
N ARG A 9 7.75 -16.77 2.91
CA ARG A 9 6.71 -16.58 1.91
C ARG A 9 5.86 -15.45 2.46
N ILE A 10 6.12 -14.23 2.01
CA ILE A 10 5.16 -13.14 2.10
C ILE A 10 3.93 -13.70 1.39
N LEU A 11 2.94 -14.13 2.15
CA LEU A 11 1.64 -14.49 1.60
C LEU A 11 1.23 -13.26 0.79
N LEU A 12 1.07 -13.42 -0.52
CA LEU A 12 0.65 -12.32 -1.38
C LEU A 12 -0.55 -11.68 -0.71
N ALA A 13 -0.47 -10.38 -0.45
CA ALA A 13 -1.60 -9.57 -0.06
C ALA A 13 -2.59 -9.58 -1.22
N THR A 14 -3.36 -10.66 -1.33
CA THR A 14 -4.62 -10.64 -2.04
C THR A 14 -5.50 -9.73 -1.21
N VAL A 15 -5.49 -8.44 -1.54
CA VAL A 15 -6.55 -7.54 -1.08
C VAL A 15 -7.83 -8.10 -1.67
N ALA A 16 -8.54 -8.89 -0.86
CA ALA A 16 -9.79 -9.50 -1.22
C ALA A 16 -10.84 -8.39 -1.37
N ALA A 17 -11.30 -8.21 -2.60
CA ALA A 17 -12.44 -7.40 -3.05
C ALA A 17 -12.48 -5.93 -2.58
N ALA A 18 -12.86 -5.04 -3.50
CA ALA A 18 -13.40 -3.73 -3.15
C ALA A 18 -14.73 -3.92 -2.38
N HIS A 19 -14.63 -4.22 -1.08
CA HIS A 19 -15.73 -3.95 -0.17
C HIS A 19 -15.77 -2.44 -0.01
N SER A 20 -16.94 -1.85 -0.28
CA SER A 20 -17.17 -0.47 0.09
C SER A 20 -17.02 -0.37 1.62
N PHE A 21 -15.91 0.23 2.06
CA PHE A 21 -15.57 0.44 3.46
C PHE A 21 -16.60 1.38 4.08
N GLN A 22 -17.73 0.86 4.55
CA GLN A 22 -18.58 1.60 5.47
C GLN A 22 -18.01 1.46 6.87
N SER A 23 -17.14 2.40 7.25
CA SER A 23 -16.63 2.54 8.62
C SER A 23 -17.79 2.53 9.63
N PRO A 24 -17.81 1.63 10.63
CA PRO A 24 -18.63 1.82 11.81
C PRO A 24 -18.13 3.05 12.56
N ALA A 25 -19.03 4.04 12.75
CA ALA A 25 -18.86 5.27 13.55
C ALA A 25 -17.40 5.72 13.77
N ALA A 26 -16.83 6.34 12.74
CA ALA A 26 -15.50 6.95 12.76
C ALA A 26 -15.35 7.97 13.92
N GLN A 27 -14.48 7.67 14.87
CA GLN A 27 -13.89 8.71 15.72
C GLN A 27 -12.77 9.40 14.91
N ALA A 28 -12.69 10.74 15.01
CA ALA A 28 -12.09 11.60 14.00
C ALA A 28 -10.67 11.23 13.56
N ALA A 29 -10.55 10.74 12.33
CA ALA A 29 -9.29 10.75 11.58
C ALA A 29 -8.75 12.19 11.50
N PRO A 30 -7.42 12.38 11.33
CA PRO A 30 -6.87 13.71 11.13
C PRO A 30 -7.58 14.40 9.96
N SER A 31 -7.91 15.68 10.12
CA SER A 31 -8.64 16.44 9.10
C SER A 31 -7.80 16.79 7.86
N ASN A 32 -6.47 16.63 7.94
CA ASN A 32 -5.52 16.95 6.89
C ASN A 32 -4.48 15.84 6.71
N ALA A 33 -4.04 15.66 5.46
CA ALA A 33 -2.92 14.81 5.08
C ALA A 33 -1.61 15.30 5.72
N THR A 34 -1.11 14.59 6.73
CA THR A 34 0.27 14.73 7.21
C THR A 34 1.01 13.44 6.94
N ILE A 35 2.19 13.52 6.33
CA ILE A 35 3.07 12.39 6.02
C ILE A 35 4.33 12.53 6.89
N PRO A 36 4.32 12.00 8.13
CA PRO A 36 5.46 12.08 9.02
C PRO A 36 6.55 11.07 8.61
N ILE A 37 7.39 11.42 7.64
CA ILE A 37 8.52 10.58 7.21
C ILE A 37 9.77 11.45 7.03
N ASP A 38 10.92 11.04 7.57
CA ASP A 38 12.14 11.87 7.52
C ASP A 38 12.82 11.83 6.16
N SER A 39 12.76 10.69 5.49
CA SER A 39 13.39 10.48 4.18
C SER A 39 12.55 9.52 3.35
N ILE A 40 12.19 9.96 2.15
CA ILE A 40 11.35 9.21 1.22
C ILE A 40 12.22 8.38 0.27
N GLY A 41 13.31 8.97 -0.23
CA GLY A 41 14.13 8.38 -1.29
C GLY A 41 13.58 8.63 -2.69
N GLY A 42 14.35 8.26 -3.72
CA GLY A 42 13.90 8.33 -5.12
C GLY A 42 13.56 9.73 -5.63
N GLY A 43 13.96 10.80 -4.96
CA GLY A 43 13.63 12.18 -5.33
C GLY A 43 12.14 12.54 -5.18
N LEU A 44 11.36 11.72 -4.48
CA LEU A 44 9.96 12.01 -4.18
C LEU A 44 9.85 12.99 -3.00
N THR A 45 8.82 13.83 -3.04
CA THR A 45 8.42 14.75 -1.96
C THR A 45 7.20 14.21 -1.21
N THR A 46 6.86 14.80 -0.06
CA THR A 46 5.61 14.49 0.63
C THR A 46 4.38 14.84 -0.21
N GLY A 47 4.45 15.88 -1.06
CA GLY A 47 3.37 16.20 -2.01
C GLY A 47 3.19 15.15 -3.11
N ASP A 48 4.28 14.53 -3.55
CA ASP A 48 4.22 13.38 -4.47
C ASP A 48 3.55 12.19 -3.78
N LEU A 49 3.97 11.86 -2.55
CA LEU A 49 3.38 10.76 -1.79
C LEU A 49 1.90 10.99 -1.48
N ASP A 50 1.50 12.22 -1.15
CA ASP A 50 0.09 12.55 -0.93
C ASP A 50 -0.74 12.26 -2.19
N THR A 51 -0.21 12.60 -3.37
CA THR A 51 -0.87 12.29 -4.65
C THR A 51 -0.89 10.80 -4.95
N ILE A 52 0.21 10.08 -4.70
CA ILE A 52 0.29 8.63 -4.88
C ILE A 52 -0.70 7.92 -3.94
N MET A 53 -0.74 8.28 -2.66
CA MET A 53 -1.67 7.70 -1.69
C MET A 53 -3.13 8.03 -2.03
N SER A 54 -3.41 9.22 -2.57
CA SER A 54 -4.76 9.55 -3.05
C SER A 54 -5.19 8.65 -4.21
N LEU A 55 -4.28 8.33 -5.13
CA LEU A 55 -4.55 7.38 -6.23
C LEU A 55 -4.74 5.95 -5.71
N VAL A 56 -3.88 5.50 -4.79
CA VAL A 56 -3.99 4.19 -4.14
C VAL A 56 -5.34 4.07 -3.42
N SER A 57 -5.73 5.10 -2.65
CA SER A 57 -7.00 5.14 -1.91
C SER A 57 -8.23 5.08 -2.80
N ILE A 58 -8.18 5.55 -4.06
CA ILE A 58 -9.30 5.36 -4.99
C ILE A 58 -9.53 3.85 -5.22
N ALA A 59 -8.45 3.11 -5.43
CA ALA A 59 -8.52 1.68 -5.74
C ALA A 59 -8.68 0.79 -4.50
N GLU A 60 -8.16 1.22 -3.34
CA GLU A 60 -8.32 0.51 -2.08
C GLU A 60 -9.67 0.84 -1.44
N ASN A 61 -10.07 2.11 -1.37
CA ASN A 61 -11.16 2.57 -0.50
C ASN A 61 -12.20 3.45 -1.21
N SER A 62 -12.19 3.52 -2.54
CA SER A 62 -13.17 4.29 -3.34
C SER A 62 -13.30 5.75 -2.90
N ASN A 63 -12.20 6.37 -2.48
CA ASN A 63 -12.12 7.79 -2.12
C ASN A 63 -10.70 8.32 -2.31
N THR A 64 -10.51 9.64 -2.36
CA THR A 64 -9.20 10.27 -2.52
C THR A 64 -8.51 10.66 -1.22
N LYS A 65 -9.20 10.52 -0.08
CA LYS A 65 -8.75 11.00 1.22
C LYS A 65 -8.19 9.84 2.05
N TRP A 66 -7.05 9.33 1.59
CA TRP A 66 -6.36 8.21 2.24
C TRP A 66 -6.20 8.39 3.76
N PHE A 67 -5.98 9.63 4.23
CA PHE A 67 -5.79 9.96 5.63
C PHE A 67 -7.02 9.71 6.52
N GLU A 68 -8.22 9.58 5.96
CA GLU A 68 -9.42 9.21 6.73
C GLU A 68 -9.32 7.77 7.27
N ASN A 69 -8.43 6.94 6.72
CA ASN A 69 -8.27 5.54 7.10
C ASN A 69 -7.14 5.28 8.11
N TYR A 70 -6.51 6.30 8.71
CA TYR A 70 -5.45 6.06 9.70
C TYR A 70 -5.88 5.12 10.81
N ASN A 71 -7.08 5.32 11.34
CA ASN A 71 -7.61 4.57 12.47
C ASN A 71 -8.48 3.38 12.04
N TYR A 72 -8.50 3.05 10.75
CA TYR A 72 -9.23 1.88 10.26
C TYR A 72 -8.72 0.61 10.96
N CYS A 73 -9.64 -0.23 11.42
CA CYS A 73 -9.35 -1.51 12.06
C CYS A 73 -10.58 -2.40 11.98
N GLU A 74 -10.47 -3.51 11.26
CA GLU A 74 -11.55 -4.46 11.05
C GLU A 74 -10.97 -5.83 10.69
N ASP A 75 -11.59 -6.91 11.16
CA ASP A 75 -11.38 -8.23 10.55
C ASP A 75 -12.39 -8.39 9.42
N ILE A 76 -11.88 -8.38 8.20
CA ILE A 76 -12.70 -8.45 6.98
C ILE A 76 -13.01 -9.89 6.55
N GLY A 77 -12.65 -10.89 7.37
CA GLY A 77 -12.97 -12.30 7.15
C GLY A 77 -12.15 -12.97 6.05
N ASP A 78 -10.91 -12.53 5.84
CA ASP A 78 -10.00 -13.05 4.81
C ASP A 78 -8.80 -13.84 5.38
N ASP A 79 -8.99 -14.37 6.59
CA ASP A 79 -8.03 -15.20 7.33
C ASP A 79 -6.71 -14.51 7.71
N ARG A 80 -6.63 -13.17 7.61
CA ARG A 80 -5.46 -12.38 8.07
C ARG A 80 -5.63 -11.78 9.48
N GLY A 81 -6.80 -11.96 10.09
CA GLY A 81 -7.20 -11.31 11.34
C GLY A 81 -7.53 -9.82 11.12
N PHE A 82 -7.26 -8.98 12.11
CA PHE A 82 -7.49 -7.54 11.97
C PHE A 82 -6.61 -6.93 10.87
N THR A 83 -7.24 -6.26 9.92
CA THR A 83 -6.66 -5.37 8.91
C THR A 83 -6.73 -3.93 9.40
N VAL A 84 -5.59 -3.23 9.41
CA VAL A 84 -5.40 -1.97 10.12
C VAL A 84 -4.74 -0.89 9.26
N SER A 85 -5.25 0.34 9.41
CA SER A 85 -4.69 1.58 8.86
C SER A 85 -4.63 1.67 7.33
N LEU A 86 -3.83 2.63 6.83
CA LEU A 86 -3.81 3.12 5.45
C LEU A 86 -3.57 2.09 4.35
N VAL A 87 -2.85 1.02 4.65
CA VAL A 87 -2.40 0.00 3.68
C VAL A 87 -2.79 -1.41 4.11
N GLY A 88 -3.63 -1.54 5.14
CA GLY A 88 -4.12 -2.83 5.63
C GLY A 88 -3.05 -3.73 6.25
N PHE A 89 -2.29 -3.22 7.22
CA PHE A 89 -1.39 -4.05 8.04
C PHE A 89 -2.21 -5.09 8.80
N CYS A 90 -1.82 -6.37 8.80
CA CYS A 90 -2.63 -7.40 9.42
C CYS A 90 -2.00 -8.02 10.68
N SER A 91 -2.83 -8.33 11.68
CA SER A 91 -2.37 -9.00 12.91
C SER A 91 -1.78 -10.39 12.63
N GLY A 92 -2.31 -11.09 11.63
CA GLY A 92 -1.87 -12.43 11.26
C GLY A 92 -0.63 -12.48 10.35
N THR A 93 -0.23 -11.39 9.70
CA THR A 93 0.88 -11.36 8.73
C THR A 93 2.20 -10.84 9.31
N GLY A 94 2.18 -10.34 10.54
CA GLY A 94 3.37 -9.88 11.27
C GLY A 94 3.84 -8.46 10.94
N ASP A 95 3.32 -7.83 9.90
CA ASP A 95 3.58 -6.43 9.55
C ASP A 95 2.94 -5.45 10.56
N LEU A 96 1.74 -5.74 11.07
CA LEU A 96 1.15 -4.96 12.16
C LEU A 96 1.97 -5.05 13.46
N LEU A 97 2.53 -6.23 13.76
CA LEU A 97 3.44 -6.42 14.88
C LEU A 97 4.69 -5.54 14.75
N ASP A 98 5.26 -5.44 13.55
CA ASP A 98 6.40 -4.56 13.28
C ASP A 98 6.05 -3.08 13.46
N VAL A 99 4.86 -2.65 13.02
CA VAL A 99 4.37 -1.27 13.29
C VAL A 99 4.29 -1.03 14.79
N PHE A 100 3.75 -1.97 15.57
CA PHE A 100 3.59 -1.79 17.02
C PHE A 100 4.94 -1.83 17.78
N ARG A 101 5.91 -2.60 17.28
CA ARG A 101 7.29 -2.56 17.79
C ARG A 101 7.93 -1.20 17.53
N ASP A 102 7.68 -0.60 16.37
CA ASP A 102 8.17 0.74 16.06
C ASP A 102 7.50 1.81 16.93
N ILE A 103 6.19 1.70 17.21
CA ILE A 103 5.51 2.55 18.21
C ILE A 103 6.24 2.49 19.57
N LYS A 104 6.55 1.28 20.05
CA LYS A 104 7.27 1.11 21.32
C LYS A 104 8.68 1.70 21.28
N HIS A 105 9.36 1.65 20.13
CA HIS A 105 10.66 2.26 19.95
C HIS A 105 10.58 3.80 19.99
N LEU A 106 9.58 4.37 19.32
CA LEU A 106 9.33 5.83 19.29
C LEU A 106 8.82 6.36 20.65
N SER A 107 8.01 5.58 21.36
CA SER A 107 7.48 5.91 22.68
C SER A 107 7.24 4.63 23.50
N SER A 108 8.15 4.36 24.44
CA SER A 108 8.16 3.11 25.23
C SER A 108 6.90 2.89 26.08
N ASN A 109 6.21 3.97 26.45
CA ASN A 109 5.01 3.95 27.29
C ASN A 109 3.70 4.14 26.50
N HIS A 110 3.75 4.09 25.17
CA HIS A 110 2.55 4.26 24.34
C HIS A 110 1.53 3.13 24.59
N ALA A 111 0.24 3.46 24.73
CA ALA A 111 -0.80 2.50 25.10
C ALA A 111 -0.87 1.30 24.13
N LEU A 112 -0.71 1.54 22.83
CA LEU A 112 -0.70 0.49 21.81
C LEU A 112 0.44 -0.52 21.96
N ALA A 113 1.56 -0.16 22.59
CA ALA A 113 2.67 -1.10 22.82
C ALA A 113 2.28 -2.29 23.71
N SER A 114 1.20 -2.17 24.50
CA SER A 114 0.68 -3.25 25.34
C SER A 114 0.13 -4.44 24.54
N PHE A 115 -0.23 -4.26 23.27
CA PHE A 115 -0.71 -5.35 22.40
C PHE A 115 0.40 -6.21 21.80
N ILE A 116 1.68 -5.82 21.92
CA ILE A 116 2.81 -6.55 21.31
C ILE A 116 2.82 -8.04 21.71
N PRO A 117 2.69 -8.43 23.00
CA PRO A 117 2.70 -9.85 23.35
C PRO A 117 1.53 -10.66 22.77
N ALA A 118 0.38 -10.02 22.52
CA ALA A 118 -0.76 -10.67 21.87
C ALA A 118 -0.51 -10.79 20.36
N LEU A 119 -0.03 -9.73 19.71
CA LEU A 119 0.37 -9.74 18.30
C LEU A 119 1.44 -10.81 18.00
N GLU A 120 2.41 -11.02 18.90
CA GLU A 120 3.41 -12.08 18.78
C GLU A 120 2.79 -13.49 18.80
N LYS A 121 1.75 -13.69 19.62
CA LYS A 121 1.08 -15.00 19.74
C LYS A 121 0.17 -15.31 18.56
N VAL A 122 -0.52 -14.31 18.01
CA VAL A 122 -1.48 -14.52 16.92
C VAL A 122 -0.84 -14.46 15.53
N SER A 123 0.38 -13.93 15.40
CA SER A 123 1.12 -13.88 14.14
C SER A 123 1.18 -15.27 13.48
N GLY A 124 0.81 -15.33 12.21
CA GLY A 124 0.61 -16.58 11.45
C GLY A 124 -0.80 -17.17 11.54
N SER A 125 -1.77 -16.48 12.16
CA SER A 125 -3.16 -16.94 12.28
C SER A 125 -4.17 -15.78 12.24
N PRO A 126 -5.47 -16.04 11.97
CA PRO A 126 -6.54 -15.04 12.10
C PRO A 126 -7.02 -14.83 13.54
N SER A 127 -6.31 -15.33 14.55
CA SER A 127 -6.79 -15.28 15.93
C SER A 127 -6.88 -13.86 16.49
N HIS A 128 -7.94 -13.58 17.24
CA HIS A 128 -8.14 -12.32 17.96
C HIS A 128 -7.78 -12.38 19.44
N SER A 129 -7.25 -13.51 19.92
CA SER A 129 -6.97 -13.73 21.34
C SER A 129 -6.03 -12.66 21.91
N GLY A 130 -6.53 -11.84 22.84
CA GLY A 130 -5.79 -10.74 23.46
C GLY A 130 -5.77 -9.43 22.64
N LEU A 131 -6.51 -9.38 21.52
CA LEU A 131 -6.67 -8.21 20.65
C LEU A 131 -8.09 -7.63 20.69
N GLU A 132 -8.95 -8.07 21.61
CA GLU A 132 -10.38 -7.72 21.64
C GLU A 132 -10.62 -6.21 21.74
N LYS A 133 -9.67 -5.46 22.31
CA LYS A 133 -9.72 -3.99 22.44
C LYS A 133 -8.90 -3.24 21.40
N LEU A 134 -8.23 -3.92 20.48
CA LEU A 134 -7.26 -3.33 19.54
C LEU A 134 -7.85 -2.16 18.76
N CYS A 135 -8.97 -2.36 18.08
CA CYS A 135 -9.59 -1.32 17.26
C CYS A 135 -10.03 -0.10 18.08
N SER A 136 -10.66 -0.32 19.24
CA SER A 136 -11.03 0.78 20.14
C SER A 136 -9.80 1.54 20.68
N SER A 137 -8.69 0.84 20.91
CA SER A 137 -7.45 1.45 21.38
C SER A 137 -6.74 2.23 20.28
N ILE A 138 -6.75 1.76 19.04
CA ILE A 138 -6.25 2.52 17.88
C ILE A 138 -7.06 3.81 17.70
N ALA A 139 -8.39 3.72 17.74
CA ALA A 139 -9.25 4.90 17.64
C ALA A 139 -8.96 5.95 18.74
N GLN A 140 -8.58 5.53 19.94
CA GLN A 140 -8.23 6.41 21.06
C GLN A 140 -6.79 6.93 21.03
N ASN A 141 -5.87 6.21 20.37
CA ASN A 141 -4.43 6.46 20.42
C ASN A 141 -3.81 6.58 19.01
N GLY A 142 -4.59 7.08 18.04
CA GLY A 142 -4.17 7.35 16.65
C GLY A 142 -3.35 8.63 16.51
N ASP A 143 -2.44 8.89 17.45
CA ASP A 143 -1.68 10.14 17.56
C ASP A 143 -0.50 10.22 16.57
N GLN A 144 0.35 11.24 16.71
CA GLN A 144 1.50 11.44 15.82
C GLN A 144 2.54 10.30 15.91
N VAL A 145 2.67 9.63 17.06
CA VAL A 145 3.58 8.48 17.21
C VAL A 145 3.04 7.30 16.43
N TYR A 146 1.75 7.01 16.55
CA TYR A 146 1.08 5.98 15.75
C TYR A 146 1.19 6.28 14.25
N GLN A 147 0.87 7.50 13.82
CA GLN A 147 0.96 7.91 12.41
C GLN A 147 2.39 7.79 11.87
N ARG A 148 3.40 8.14 12.68
CA ARG A 148 4.81 7.96 12.34
C ARG A 148 5.16 6.49 12.11
N ALA A 149 4.74 5.61 13.01
CA ALA A 149 5.01 4.18 12.90
C ALA A 149 4.31 3.55 11.69
N VAL A 150 3.08 3.97 11.39
CA VAL A 150 2.35 3.59 10.17
C VAL A 150 3.17 3.94 8.93
N TRP A 151 3.68 5.16 8.83
CA TRP A 151 4.49 5.59 7.68
C TRP A 151 5.85 4.91 7.61
N ASN A 152 6.50 4.65 8.75
CA ASN A 152 7.72 3.85 8.79
C ASN A 152 7.45 2.42 8.27
N GLY A 153 6.29 1.83 8.61
CA GLY A 153 5.82 0.56 8.07
C GLY A 153 5.59 0.61 6.56
N ILE A 154 4.83 1.59 6.07
CA ILE A 154 4.57 1.79 4.63
C ILE A 154 5.90 1.89 3.87
N LYS A 155 6.84 2.66 4.42
CA LYS A 155 8.17 2.83 3.86
C LYS A 155 8.91 1.50 3.74
N LYS A 156 9.01 0.79 4.86
CA LYS A 156 9.75 -0.47 5.00
C LYS A 156 9.22 -1.55 4.06
N PHE A 157 7.90 -1.75 4.02
CA PHE A 157 7.31 -2.89 3.33
C PHE A 157 7.07 -2.63 1.84
N TYR A 158 6.76 -1.38 1.45
CA TYR A 158 6.27 -1.09 0.09
C TYR A 158 7.09 -0.02 -0.63
N LEU A 159 7.33 1.12 -0.01
CA LEU A 159 7.95 2.26 -0.70
C LEU A 159 9.41 2.02 -1.07
N ASP A 160 10.21 1.49 -0.15
CA ASP A 160 11.64 1.21 -0.39
C ASP A 160 11.83 0.16 -1.49
N THR A 161 10.93 -0.84 -1.51
CA THR A 161 10.84 -1.86 -2.56
C THR A 161 10.58 -1.21 -3.92
N ALA A 162 9.57 -0.34 -4.02
CA ALA A 162 9.24 0.36 -5.26
C ALA A 162 10.36 1.30 -5.74
N ILE A 163 10.95 2.09 -4.84
CA ILE A 163 12.03 3.04 -5.17
C ILE A 163 13.29 2.32 -5.64
N THR A 164 13.67 1.24 -4.93
CA THR A 164 14.84 0.42 -5.30
C THR A 164 14.65 -0.22 -6.66
N TRP A 165 13.44 -0.72 -6.94
CA TRP A 165 13.12 -1.32 -8.22
C TRP A 165 13.12 -0.29 -9.36
N ALA A 166 12.53 0.88 -9.13
CA ALA A 166 12.55 2.01 -10.07
C ALA A 166 14.00 2.41 -10.42
N ALA A 167 14.87 2.53 -9.41
CA ALA A 167 16.28 2.85 -9.60
C ALA A 167 17.01 1.78 -10.43
N LYS A 168 16.79 0.50 -10.16
CA LYS A 168 17.37 -0.62 -10.93
C LYS A 168 16.98 -0.56 -12.41
N LYS A 169 15.77 -0.09 -12.72
CA LYS A 169 15.25 0.04 -14.09
C LYS A 169 15.48 1.43 -14.70
N LYS A 170 16.14 2.35 -13.98
CA LYS A 170 16.32 3.77 -14.34
C LYS A 170 14.99 4.47 -14.69
N LEU A 171 13.96 4.21 -13.88
CA LEU A 171 12.66 4.88 -13.98
C LEU A 171 12.68 6.12 -13.07
N GLU A 172 12.64 7.30 -13.67
CA GLU A 172 12.87 8.55 -12.94
C GLU A 172 11.57 9.28 -12.59
N SER A 173 10.48 9.04 -13.31
CA SER A 173 9.24 9.78 -13.12
C SER A 173 8.54 9.48 -11.78
N THR A 174 7.83 10.47 -11.24
CA THR A 174 6.93 10.30 -10.09
C THR A 174 5.86 9.25 -10.41
N PHE A 175 5.34 9.27 -11.64
CA PHE A 175 4.37 8.30 -12.14
C PHE A 175 4.87 6.86 -11.97
N SER A 176 6.06 6.54 -12.50
CA SER A 176 6.60 5.17 -12.45
C SER A 176 6.77 4.69 -11.01
N LYS A 177 7.29 5.55 -10.13
CA LYS A 177 7.49 5.22 -8.71
C LYS A 177 6.16 5.01 -7.98
N GLY A 178 5.17 5.87 -8.24
CA GLY A 178 3.82 5.74 -7.69
C GLY A 178 3.11 4.46 -8.15
N PHE A 179 3.21 4.15 -9.44
CA PHE A 179 2.67 2.90 -9.99
C PHE A 179 3.36 1.67 -9.39
N LEU A 180 4.70 1.69 -9.25
CA LEU A 180 5.44 0.59 -8.63
C LEU A 180 5.12 0.43 -7.14
N PHE A 181 4.86 1.53 -6.43
CA PHE A 181 4.36 1.49 -5.06
C PHE A 181 3.01 0.78 -4.98
N ASP A 182 2.08 1.12 -5.87
CA ASP A 182 0.76 0.51 -5.98
C ASP A 182 0.84 -1.00 -6.27
N VAL A 183 1.74 -1.37 -7.18
CA VAL A 183 2.06 -2.76 -7.51
C VAL A 183 2.66 -3.51 -6.32
N ALA A 184 3.64 -2.91 -5.64
CA ALA A 184 4.31 -3.52 -4.49
C ALA A 184 3.34 -3.75 -3.34
N LEU A 185 2.41 -2.82 -3.11
CA LEU A 185 1.34 -2.94 -2.14
C LEU A 185 0.45 -4.17 -2.41
N ASN A 186 0.06 -4.37 -3.67
CA ASN A 186 -0.91 -5.42 -4.01
C ASN A 186 -0.26 -6.79 -4.32
N HIS A 187 1.00 -6.82 -4.75
CA HIS A 187 1.60 -8.04 -5.29
C HIS A 187 3.08 -8.23 -4.89
N GLY A 188 3.60 -7.38 -4.01
CA GLY A 188 5.00 -7.43 -3.57
C GLY A 188 6.01 -7.26 -4.69
N ALA A 189 7.27 -7.59 -4.38
CA ALA A 189 8.37 -7.54 -5.35
C ALA A 189 8.21 -8.55 -6.49
N ASP A 190 7.64 -9.73 -6.21
CA ASP A 190 7.40 -10.77 -7.22
C ASP A 190 6.45 -10.27 -8.32
N GLY A 191 5.40 -9.55 -7.93
CA GLY A 191 4.48 -8.91 -8.88
C GLY A 191 5.16 -7.86 -9.75
N MET A 192 6.21 -7.19 -9.25
CA MET A 192 7.00 -6.27 -10.07
C MET A 192 7.79 -7.00 -11.16
N ASP A 193 8.42 -8.11 -10.81
CA ASP A 193 9.33 -8.86 -11.67
C ASP A 193 8.63 -9.72 -12.74
N GLN A 194 7.37 -10.11 -12.52
CA GLN A 194 6.60 -10.93 -13.47
C GLN A 194 6.46 -10.27 -14.85
N VAL A 195 6.32 -8.94 -14.88
CA VAL A 195 6.05 -8.19 -16.12
C VAL A 195 7.35 -7.70 -16.79
N ALA A 196 8.38 -7.43 -16.00
CA ALA A 196 9.56 -6.70 -16.46
C ALA A 196 10.51 -7.46 -17.39
N LYS A 197 10.22 -8.72 -17.71
CA LYS A 197 11.08 -9.60 -18.52
C LYS A 197 10.87 -9.44 -20.03
N TYR A 198 9.77 -8.81 -20.44
CA TYR A 198 9.34 -8.82 -21.84
C TYR A 198 9.61 -7.52 -22.59
N ILE A 199 10.00 -6.45 -21.90
CA ILE A 199 10.14 -5.10 -22.46
C ILE A 199 11.46 -4.50 -21.96
N LYS A 200 12.22 -3.84 -22.84
CA LYS A 200 13.47 -3.16 -22.47
C LYS A 200 13.15 -1.93 -21.61
N SER A 201 13.69 -1.92 -20.40
CA SER A 201 13.64 -0.75 -19.51
C SER A 201 14.61 0.35 -19.95
N PRO A 202 14.53 1.56 -19.37
CA PRO A 202 15.56 2.59 -19.57
C PRO A 202 16.98 2.15 -19.17
N ALA A 203 17.12 1.26 -18.19
CA ALA A 203 18.39 0.62 -17.86
C ALA A 203 18.98 -0.21 -19.03
N GLU A 204 18.14 -0.66 -19.96
CA GLU A 204 18.48 -1.48 -21.13
C GLU A 204 18.36 -0.68 -22.44
N GLY A 205 18.30 0.66 -22.34
CA GLY A 205 18.24 1.58 -23.48
C GLY A 205 16.83 1.82 -24.05
N GLY A 206 15.76 1.40 -23.36
CA GLY A 206 14.38 1.72 -23.72
C GLY A 206 13.92 3.10 -23.25
N GLN A 207 12.73 3.52 -23.67
CA GLN A 207 12.10 4.76 -23.20
C GLN A 207 11.16 4.49 -22.03
N GLU A 208 11.17 5.36 -21.02
CA GLU A 208 10.39 5.16 -19.79
C GLU A 208 8.88 5.06 -20.07
N VAL A 209 8.34 5.94 -20.91
CA VAL A 209 6.90 5.94 -21.26
C VAL A 209 6.51 4.64 -21.96
N GLU A 210 7.28 4.21 -22.97
CA GLU A 210 7.01 2.97 -23.70
C GLU A 210 7.10 1.75 -22.79
N TYR A 211 8.11 1.74 -21.91
CA TYR A 211 8.27 0.70 -20.90
C TYR A 211 7.05 0.62 -19.97
N MET A 212 6.61 1.75 -19.42
CA MET A 212 5.47 1.79 -18.50
C MET A 212 4.14 1.47 -19.19
N GLN A 213 3.94 1.93 -20.43
CA GLN A 213 2.75 1.57 -21.22
C GLN A 213 2.66 0.06 -21.41
N ALA A 214 3.75 -0.57 -21.84
CA ALA A 214 3.78 -2.01 -22.06
C ALA A 214 3.71 -2.78 -20.74
N TYR A 215 4.30 -2.25 -19.66
CA TYR A 215 4.19 -2.84 -18.31
C TYR A 215 2.72 -2.89 -17.86
N ILE A 216 2.01 -1.76 -17.92
CA ILE A 216 0.61 -1.67 -17.49
C ILE A 216 -0.27 -2.61 -18.32
N GLN A 217 -0.06 -2.67 -19.64
CA GLN A 217 -0.81 -3.58 -20.51
C GLN A 217 -0.57 -5.05 -20.17
N ALA A 218 0.69 -5.44 -19.95
CA ALA A 218 1.02 -6.80 -19.55
C ALA A 218 0.42 -7.14 -18.17
N ARG A 219 0.39 -6.18 -17.24
CA ARG A 219 -0.24 -6.37 -15.93
C ARG A 219 -1.76 -6.57 -16.04
N ILE A 220 -2.44 -5.75 -16.85
CA ILE A 220 -3.87 -5.94 -17.17
C ILE A 220 -4.10 -7.34 -17.75
N TYR A 221 -3.25 -7.78 -18.68
CA TYR A 221 -3.37 -9.11 -19.26
C TYR A 221 -3.21 -10.23 -18.23
N LEU A 222 -2.17 -10.14 -17.37
CA LEU A 222 -1.90 -11.15 -16.34
C LEU A 222 -3.09 -11.31 -15.38
N VAL A 223 -3.61 -10.21 -14.84
CA VAL A 223 -4.75 -10.22 -13.90
C VAL A 223 -6.01 -10.77 -14.57
N LYS A 224 -6.27 -10.41 -15.84
CA LYS A 224 -7.49 -10.85 -16.53
C LYS A 224 -7.45 -12.30 -17.01
N HIS A 225 -6.28 -12.79 -17.40
CA HIS A 225 -6.17 -14.01 -18.20
C HIS A 225 -5.28 -15.10 -17.61
N VAL A 226 -4.30 -14.76 -16.76
CA VAL A 226 -3.31 -15.72 -16.26
C VAL A 226 -3.56 -16.05 -14.79
N ASP A 227 -3.47 -15.05 -13.91
CA ASP A 227 -3.75 -15.19 -12.49
C ASP A 227 -5.00 -14.37 -12.14
N LYS A 228 -6.13 -15.05 -12.10
CA LYS A 228 -7.42 -14.44 -11.79
C LYS A 228 -7.70 -14.35 -10.30
N SER A 229 -6.80 -14.85 -9.43
CA SER A 229 -7.02 -14.83 -7.97
C SER A 229 -7.11 -13.39 -7.43
N THR A 230 -6.52 -12.44 -8.15
CA THR A 230 -6.61 -11.00 -7.86
C THR A 230 -7.62 -10.26 -8.74
N ASN A 231 -8.36 -10.94 -9.64
CA ASN A 231 -9.24 -10.31 -10.62
C ASN A 231 -10.62 -9.91 -10.03
N ASN A 232 -10.59 -9.03 -9.03
CA ASN A 232 -11.77 -8.40 -8.42
C ASN A 232 -11.94 -6.94 -8.90
N GLY A 233 -11.68 -6.69 -10.19
CA GLY A 233 -11.65 -5.34 -10.78
C GLY A 233 -10.27 -4.68 -10.79
N GLN A 234 -9.21 -5.37 -10.39
CA GLN A 234 -7.83 -4.82 -10.37
C GLN A 234 -7.36 -4.33 -11.76
N ASP A 235 -7.99 -4.75 -12.86
CA ASP A 235 -7.70 -4.18 -14.18
C ASP A 235 -8.20 -2.73 -14.32
N ASP A 236 -9.29 -2.34 -13.63
CA ASP A 236 -9.77 -0.94 -13.60
C ASP A 236 -8.76 -0.02 -12.90
N ARG A 237 -8.16 -0.47 -11.80
CA ARG A 237 -7.04 0.22 -11.14
C ARG A 237 -5.89 0.47 -12.10
N MET A 238 -5.49 -0.55 -12.87
CA MET A 238 -4.43 -0.41 -13.86
C MET A 238 -4.85 0.52 -15.03
N LYS A 239 -6.11 0.50 -15.45
CA LYS A 239 -6.66 1.45 -16.45
C LYS A 239 -6.65 2.89 -15.92
N MET A 240 -6.92 3.10 -14.63
CA MET A 240 -6.81 4.42 -14.00
C MET A 240 -5.39 4.97 -14.15
N TRP A 241 -4.38 4.21 -13.73
CA TRP A 241 -2.97 4.57 -13.92
C TRP A 241 -2.62 4.78 -15.39
N LYS A 242 -3.11 3.91 -16.29
CA LYS A 242 -2.90 4.08 -17.74
C LYS A 242 -3.42 5.43 -18.23
N SER A 243 -4.60 5.87 -17.78
CA SER A 243 -5.19 7.13 -18.24
C SER A 243 -4.35 8.36 -17.87
N ILE A 244 -3.61 8.31 -16.75
CA ILE A 244 -2.67 9.35 -16.33
C ILE A 244 -1.44 9.34 -17.24
N LEU A 245 -0.91 8.16 -17.57
CA LEU A 245 0.23 8.00 -18.48
C LEU A 245 -0.11 8.44 -19.92
N ASP A 246 -1.32 8.13 -20.39
CA ASP A 246 -1.80 8.52 -21.73
C ASP A 246 -1.90 10.05 -21.88
N LYS A 247 -2.12 10.77 -20.77
CA LYS A 247 -2.07 12.25 -20.68
C LYS A 247 -0.64 12.78 -20.48
N ASN A 248 0.37 11.92 -20.50
CA ASN A 248 1.79 12.23 -20.27
C ASN A 248 2.06 12.94 -18.93
N ASN A 249 1.24 12.69 -17.90
CA ASN A 249 1.41 13.31 -16.59
C ASN A 249 2.43 12.52 -15.73
N LEU A 250 3.68 12.49 -16.18
CA LEU A 250 4.78 11.75 -15.55
C LEU A 250 5.16 12.28 -14.15
N LYS A 251 4.79 13.52 -13.84
CA LYS A 251 5.04 14.16 -12.55
C LYS A 251 3.89 13.99 -11.56
N LEU A 252 2.79 13.33 -11.94
CA LEU A 252 1.55 13.28 -11.16
C LEU A 252 1.08 14.68 -10.70
N GLN A 253 1.21 15.68 -11.57
CA GLN A 253 0.82 17.04 -11.25
C GLN A 253 -0.69 17.13 -11.05
N ARG A 254 -1.11 17.72 -9.93
CA ARG A 254 -2.49 18.09 -9.67
C ARG A 254 -2.89 19.36 -10.43
N PRO A 255 -4.18 19.54 -10.78
CA PRO A 255 -5.26 18.59 -10.55
C PRO A 255 -5.21 17.39 -11.52
N ILE A 256 -5.45 16.18 -11.00
CA ILE A 256 -5.61 14.98 -11.82
C ILE A 256 -7.11 14.72 -11.98
N LYS A 257 -7.61 14.84 -13.20
CA LYS A 257 -9.04 14.76 -13.54
C LYS A 257 -9.37 13.56 -14.42
N ASP A 258 -10.66 13.25 -14.48
CA ASP A 258 -11.24 12.17 -15.28
C ASP A 258 -10.71 10.79 -14.87
N LEU A 259 -10.36 10.62 -13.59
CA LEU A 259 -9.98 9.33 -13.05
C LEU A 259 -11.23 8.46 -12.95
N LYS A 260 -11.11 7.20 -13.35
CA LYS A 260 -12.18 6.21 -13.23
C LYS A 260 -11.64 4.92 -12.64
N CYS A 261 -12.33 4.38 -11.65
CA CYS A 261 -12.03 3.09 -11.06
C CYS A 261 -13.35 2.47 -10.58
N TYR A 262 -13.56 1.18 -10.87
CA TYR A 262 -14.76 0.43 -10.48
C TYR A 262 -16.11 1.07 -10.87
N GLY A 263 -16.13 1.80 -12.00
CA GLY A 263 -17.31 2.49 -12.51
C GLY A 263 -17.52 3.92 -11.99
N ASP A 264 -16.87 4.30 -10.90
CA ASP A 264 -16.98 5.64 -10.31
C ASP A 264 -15.95 6.61 -10.90
N SER A 265 -16.25 7.91 -10.77
CA SER A 265 -15.40 8.99 -11.27
C SER A 265 -14.79 9.80 -10.12
N TYR A 266 -13.51 10.12 -10.25
CA TYR A 266 -12.72 10.79 -9.23
C TYR A 266 -11.89 11.94 -9.81
N GLN A 267 -11.47 12.84 -8.91
CA GLN A 267 -10.46 13.85 -9.20
C GLN A 267 -9.63 14.10 -7.94
N ILE A 268 -8.34 14.39 -8.14
CA ILE A 268 -7.43 14.80 -7.07
C ILE A 268 -7.08 16.25 -7.33
N VAL A 269 -7.42 17.13 -6.39
CA VAL A 269 -7.24 18.58 -6.47
C VAL A 269 -6.05 19.05 -5.63
#